data_AF-A0A521WXC4-F1
#
_entry.id   AF-A0A521WXC4-F1
#
_cell.length_a   1.000
_cell.length_b   1.000
_cell.length_c   1.000
_cell.angle_alpha   90.00
_cell.angle_beta   90.00
_cell.angle_gamma   90.00
#
_symmetry.space_group_name_H-M   'P 1'
#
loop_
_entity.id
_entity.type
_entity.pdbx_description
1 polymer ?
#
loop_
_entity_poly.entity_id
_entity_poly.type
_entity_poly.pdbx_seq_one_letter_code
_entity_poly.pdbx_strand_id
1 'polypeptide(L)'
;MLLNRIVIFLILSLVGYAAYAEPVCTEPELTKDQLIEIIRQERLHRSDLPKAYPQSNYVLNRQGCYYAVIESAVPERPGKNIVFKLNQKGIIVDVMRGR
;
A
#
# COMPACT_ATOMS: atom_id res chain seq x y z
N MET A 1 -44.11 -18.39 18.57
CA MET A 1 -42.79 -17.84 18.99
C MET A 1 -41.58 -18.47 18.29
N LEU A 2 -41.63 -19.73 17.83
CA LEU A 2 -40.50 -20.36 17.09
C LEU A 2 -40.24 -19.74 15.70
N LEU A 3 -41.29 -19.41 14.94
CA LEU A 3 -41.18 -18.89 13.57
C LEU A 3 -40.39 -17.57 13.49
N ASN A 4 -40.56 -16.71 14.51
CA ASN A 4 -39.89 -15.41 14.60
C ASN A 4 -38.37 -15.53 14.82
N ARG A 5 -37.91 -16.63 15.45
CA ARG A 5 -36.49 -16.88 15.69
C ARG A 5 -35.76 -17.36 14.43
N ILE A 6 -36.45 -18.07 13.54
CA ILE A 6 -35.88 -18.59 12.28
C ILE A 6 -35.66 -17.45 11.28
N VAL A 7 -36.62 -16.51 11.19
CA VAL A 7 -36.52 -15.35 10.30
C VAL A 7 -35.33 -14.45 10.68
N ILE A 8 -35.09 -14.25 11.98
CA ILE A 8 -33.95 -13.43 12.47
C ILE A 8 -32.60 -14.08 12.09
N PHE A 9 -32.48 -15.41 12.21
CA PHE A 9 -31.25 -16.13 11.83
C PHE A 9 -30.96 -16.04 10.33
N LEU A 10 -31.98 -16.16 9.47
CA LEU A 10 -31.82 -16.01 8.02
C LEU A 10 -31.39 -14.60 7.62
N ILE A 11 -31.95 -13.56 8.26
CA ILE A 11 -31.56 -12.17 7.99
C ILE A 11 -30.09 -11.94 8.37
N LEU A 12 -29.63 -12.44 9.53
CA LEU A 12 -28.23 -12.32 9.97
C LEU A 12 -27.23 -13.01 9.03
N SER A 13 -27.61 -14.14 8.40
CA SER A 13 -26.74 -14.81 7.41
C SER A 13 -26.58 -14.04 6.10
N LEU A 14 -27.55 -13.22 5.70
CA LEU A 14 -27.49 -12.45 4.44
C LEU A 14 -26.66 -11.16 4.55
N VAL A 15 -26.56 -10.56 5.74
CA VAL A 15 -25.76 -9.34 5.95
C VAL A 15 -24.25 -9.60 5.82
N GLY A 16 -23.80 -10.84 6.04
CA GLY A 16 -22.39 -11.22 5.95
C GLY A 16 -21.79 -11.11 4.53
N TYR A 17 -22.60 -11.26 3.47
CA TYR A 17 -22.08 -11.27 2.09
C TYR A 17 -21.80 -9.87 1.53
N ALA A 18 -22.50 -8.84 2.00
CA ALA A 18 -22.32 -7.46 1.51
C ALA A 18 -21.08 -6.75 2.09
N ALA A 19 -20.41 -7.34 3.08
CA ALA A 19 -19.31 -6.70 3.81
C ALA A 19 -17.91 -6.96 3.23
N TYR A 20 -17.78 -7.77 2.18
CA TYR A 20 -16.49 -8.18 1.61
C TYR A 20 -16.28 -7.72 0.16
N ALA A 21 -16.73 -6.52 -0.20
CA ALA A 21 -16.30 -5.92 -1.46
C ALA A 21 -14.82 -5.53 -1.32
N GLU A 22 -13.92 -6.32 -1.92
CA GLU A 22 -12.52 -5.92 -2.07
C GLU A 22 -12.42 -4.61 -2.86
N PRO A 23 -11.49 -3.71 -2.53
CA PRO A 23 -11.33 -2.46 -3.27
C PRO A 23 -11.01 -2.78 -4.74
N VAL A 24 -11.87 -2.31 -5.65
CA VAL A 24 -11.66 -2.49 -7.09
C VAL A 24 -10.53 -1.56 -7.53
N CYS A 25 -9.44 -2.15 -8.03
CA CYS A 25 -8.35 -1.37 -8.62
C CYS A 25 -8.73 -1.02 -10.06
N THR A 26 -9.01 0.25 -10.32
CA THR A 26 -9.48 0.75 -11.62
C THR A 26 -8.34 1.24 -12.52
N GLU A 27 -7.17 1.48 -11.94
CA GLU A 27 -6.02 2.01 -12.67
C GLU A 27 -5.12 0.89 -13.22
N PRO A 28 -4.40 1.14 -14.32
CA PRO A 28 -3.35 0.25 -14.79
C PRO A 28 -2.29 -0.02 -13.71
N GLU A 29 -1.74 -1.22 -13.71
CA GLU A 29 -0.66 -1.57 -12.79
C GLU A 29 0.62 -0.80 -13.12
N LEU A 30 1.22 -0.20 -12.09
CA LEU A 30 2.49 0.52 -12.21
C LEU A 30 3.64 -0.44 -11.98
N THR A 31 4.66 -0.37 -12.82
CA THR A 31 5.87 -1.17 -12.68
C THR A 31 6.74 -0.66 -11.53
N LYS A 32 7.66 -1.51 -11.05
CA LYS A 32 8.65 -1.11 -10.04
C LYS A 32 9.43 0.14 -10.46
N ASP A 33 9.89 0.20 -11.71
CA ASP A 33 10.71 1.32 -12.19
C ASP A 33 9.88 2.62 -12.30
N GLN A 34 8.61 2.52 -12.71
CA GLN A 34 7.69 3.67 -12.69
C GLN A 34 7.48 4.20 -11.27
N LEU A 35 7.28 3.32 -10.30
CA LEU A 35 7.10 3.71 -8.89
C LEU A 35 8.37 4.35 -8.31
N ILE A 36 9.55 3.82 -8.63
CA ILE A 36 10.83 4.42 -8.22
C ILE A 36 10.99 5.81 -8.81
N GLU A 37 10.66 5.99 -10.10
CA GLU A 37 10.74 7.28 -10.76
C GLU A 37 9.76 8.29 -10.16
N ILE A 38 8.53 7.87 -9.85
CA ILE A 38 7.56 8.70 -9.12
C ILE A 38 8.12 9.17 -7.79
N ILE A 39 8.68 8.26 -6.97
CA ILE A 39 9.29 8.61 -5.68
C ILE A 39 10.44 9.61 -5.87
N ARG A 40 11.27 9.41 -6.91
CA ARG A 40 12.37 10.31 -7.24
C ARG A 40 11.87 11.70 -7.57
N GLN A 41 10.84 11.82 -8.40
CA GLN A 41 10.24 13.10 -8.78
C GLN A 41 9.59 13.80 -7.59
N GLU A 42 8.79 13.07 -6.80
CA GLU A 42 8.16 13.59 -5.59
C GLU A 42 9.21 14.19 -4.63
N ARG A 43 10.35 13.51 -4.43
CA ARG A 43 11.46 14.01 -3.60
C ARG A 43 12.07 15.33 -4.09
N LEU A 44 11.98 15.66 -5.38
CA LEU A 44 12.46 16.94 -5.90
C LEU A 44 11.53 18.09 -5.50
N HIS A 45 10.25 17.81 -5.30
CA HIS A 45 9.21 18.81 -5.04
C HIS A 45 8.77 18.86 -3.57
N ARG A 46 9.00 17.79 -2.81
CA ARG A 46 8.54 17.62 -1.43
C ARG A 46 9.71 17.50 -0.46
N SER A 47 9.84 18.51 0.40
CA SER A 47 10.87 18.56 1.44
C SER A 47 10.55 17.69 2.67
N ASP A 48 9.31 17.24 2.83
CA ASP A 48 8.88 16.34 3.91
C ASP A 48 9.35 14.90 3.69
N LEU A 49 9.65 14.53 2.44
CA LEU A 49 10.07 13.18 2.10
C LEU A 49 11.51 12.90 2.53
N PRO A 50 11.80 11.68 3.00
CA PRO A 50 13.16 11.30 3.36
C PRO A 50 14.06 11.30 2.12
N LYS A 51 15.25 11.89 2.24
CA LYS A 51 16.29 11.82 1.21
C LYS A 51 16.60 10.37 0.82
N ALA A 52 16.91 10.16 -0.45
CA ALA A 52 17.39 8.88 -0.96
C ALA A 52 18.72 8.50 -0.33
N TYR A 53 18.99 7.20 -0.22
CA TYR A 53 20.34 6.73 0.09
C TYR A 53 21.28 6.94 -1.12
N PRO A 54 22.59 7.18 -0.89
CA PRO A 54 23.55 7.34 -1.99
C PRO A 54 23.63 6.12 -2.91
N GLN A 55 23.49 4.93 -2.32
CA GLN A 55 23.34 3.66 -3.01
C GLN A 55 22.20 2.91 -2.35
N SER A 56 21.25 2.44 -3.14
CA SER A 56 20.05 1.75 -2.66
C SER A 56 19.66 0.57 -3.54
N ASN A 57 19.03 -0.41 -2.89
CA ASN A 57 18.27 -1.45 -3.55
C ASN A 57 16.77 -1.20 -3.33
N TYR A 58 15.94 -1.58 -4.29
CA TYR A 58 14.49 -1.37 -4.24
C TYR A 58 13.73 -2.69 -4.38
N VAL A 59 12.83 -2.93 -3.44
CA VAL A 59 11.88 -4.06 -3.47
C VAL A 59 10.47 -3.51 -3.58
N LEU A 60 9.65 -4.14 -4.42
CA LEU A 60 8.23 -3.80 -4.59
C LEU A 60 7.36 -4.91 -4.01
N ASN A 61 6.47 -4.54 -3.09
CA ASN A 61 5.41 -5.40 -2.59
C ASN A 61 4.05 -4.79 -2.90
N ARG A 62 3.13 -5.58 -3.47
CA ARG A 62 1.77 -5.13 -3.76
C ARG A 62 0.81 -5.58 -2.65
N GLN A 63 -0.06 -4.67 -2.20
CA GLN A 63 -1.04 -4.90 -1.14
C GLN A 63 -2.41 -4.39 -1.61
N GLY A 64 -3.16 -5.24 -2.32
CA GLY A 64 -4.40 -4.84 -3.00
C GLY A 64 -4.12 -3.75 -4.04
N CYS A 65 -4.79 -2.59 -3.90
CA CYS A 65 -4.59 -1.41 -4.76
C CYS A 65 -3.48 -0.47 -4.29
N TYR A 66 -2.64 -0.90 -3.33
CA TYR A 66 -1.50 -0.13 -2.86
C TYR A 66 -0.18 -0.81 -3.25
N TYR A 67 0.84 0.02 -3.41
CA TYR A 67 2.22 -0.39 -3.60
C TYR A 67 3.03 -0.02 -2.36
N ALA A 68 3.83 -0.95 -1.86
CA ALA A 68 4.84 -0.72 -0.84
C ALA A 68 6.22 -0.87 -1.49
N VAL A 69 6.89 0.27 -1.74
CA VAL A 69 8.25 0.31 -2.28
C VAL A 69 9.22 0.46 -1.11
N ILE A 70 10.08 -0.53 -0.94
CA ILE A 70 11.07 -0.57 0.13
C ILE A 70 12.42 -0.20 -0.49
N GLU A 71 12.96 0.95 -0.09
CA GLU A 71 14.31 1.39 -0.40
C GLU A 71 15.23 1.00 0.75
N SER A 72 16.23 0.17 0.50
CA SER A 72 17.24 -0.24 1.48
C SER A 72 18.61 0.33 1.12
N ALA A 73 19.35 0.84 2.10
CA ALA A 73 20.72 1.31 1.88
C ALA A 73 21.65 0.15 1.46
N VAL A 74 22.66 0.45 0.64
CA VAL A 74 23.72 -0.50 0.29
C VAL A 74 25.07 -0.02 0.87
N PRO A 75 25.81 -0.86 1.63
CA PRO A 75 25.44 -2.22 2.06
C PRO A 75 24.24 -2.20 3.03
N GLU A 76 23.49 -3.31 3.04
CA GLU A 76 22.27 -3.45 3.87
C GLU A 76 22.61 -3.34 5.36
N ARG A 77 21.80 -2.56 6.09
CA ARG A 77 21.93 -2.35 7.54
C ARG A 77 20.55 -2.35 8.19
N PRO A 78 20.38 -2.99 9.36
CA PRO A 78 19.14 -2.92 10.12
C PRO A 78 18.73 -1.45 10.36
N GLY A 79 17.43 -1.17 10.20
CA GLY A 79 16.88 0.19 10.37
C GLY A 79 17.25 1.18 9.25
N LYS A 80 17.99 0.78 8.20
CA LYS A 80 18.32 1.65 7.05
C LYS A 80 17.46 1.36 5.83
N ASN A 81 16.16 1.26 6.08
CA ASN A 81 15.14 1.07 5.06
C ASN A 81 14.12 2.21 5.13
N ILE A 82 13.61 2.62 3.97
CA ILE A 82 12.50 3.54 3.82
C ILE A 82 11.40 2.82 3.08
N VAL A 83 10.18 2.81 3.63
CA VAL A 83 9.01 2.21 2.99
C VAL A 83 8.12 3.34 2.52
N PHE A 84 7.93 3.42 1.20
CA PHE A 84 6.97 4.31 0.56
C PHE A 84 5.70 3.53 0.26
N LYS A 85 4.56 3.99 0.78
CA LYS A 85 3.25 3.47 0.41
C LYS A 85 2.62 4.38 -0.63
N LEU A 86 2.27 3.83 -1.78
CA LEU A 86 1.62 4.54 -2.88
C LEU A 86 0.26 3.92 -3.16
N ASN A 87 -0.71 4.72 -3.57
CA ASN A 87 -1.99 4.20 -4.08
C ASN A 87 -1.87 3.80 -5.57
N GLN A 88 -2.94 3.25 -6.13
CA GLN A 88 -2.99 2.82 -7.54
C GLN A 88 -2.70 3.93 -8.57
N LYS A 89 -2.83 5.21 -8.19
CA LYS A 89 -2.53 6.38 -9.04
C LYS A 89 -1.07 6.85 -8.91
N GLY A 90 -0.24 6.16 -8.13
CA GLY A 90 1.13 6.56 -7.87
C GLY A 90 1.27 7.70 -6.85
N ILE A 91 0.22 8.04 -6.09
CA ILE A 91 0.33 9.10 -5.06
C ILE A 91 0.90 8.47 -3.79
N ILE A 92 1.98 9.06 -3.25
CA ILE A 92 2.55 8.67 -1.95
C ILE A 92 1.55 9.04 -0.84
N VAL A 93 0.99 8.02 -0.20
CA VAL A 93 0.00 8.18 0.88
C VAL A 93 0.61 8.02 2.28
N ASP A 94 1.77 7.36 2.38
CA ASP A 94 2.48 7.19 3.66
C ASP A 94 3.97 6.91 3.42
N VAL A 95 4.81 7.28 4.38
CA VAL A 95 6.25 7.02 4.37
C VAL A 95 6.75 6.64 5.76
N MET A 96 7.38 5.47 5.86
CA MET A 96 7.94 4.97 7.11
C MET A 96 9.45 4.79 6.98
N ARG A 97 10.20 5.13 8.03
CA ARG A 97 11.62 4.76 8.16
C ARG A 97 11.75 3.60 9.12
N GLY A 98 12.58 2.61 8.76
CA GLY A 98 13.00 1.56 9.69
C GLY A 98 13.59 2.21 10.94
N ARG A 99 13.20 1.71 12.11
CA ARG A 99 13.79 2.08 13.40
C ARG A 99 14.93 1.13 13.73
#